data_AF-A0A432FYF8-F1
#
_entry.id   AF-A0A432FYF8-F1
#
_cell.length_a   1.000
_cell.length_b   1.000
_cell.length_c   1.000
_cell.angle_alpha   90.00
_cell.angle_beta   90.00
_cell.angle_gamma   90.00
#
_symmetry.space_group_name_H-M   'P 1'
#
loop_
_entity.id
_entity.type
_entity.pdbx_description
1 polymer ?
#
loop_
_entity_poly.entity_id
_entity_poly.type
_entity_poly.pdbx_seq_one_letter_code
_entity_poly.pdbx_strand_id
1 'polypeptide(L)'
;MSLKPWREIATPHKDVLAGTFKQSEFAADITQVTNGMAPAEYQDAEQFFARTYITEGMRLLLISVAQRLAGQGGDPVIQLQTAFGGGKTHTLLAVYHLASRSVPTSRLTGIPPLLDEAGITDLPKARVAVIDGIKLSPSQPRKYGKHTINTLWGELAWQLLGEAG
;
A
#
# COMPACT_ATOMS: atom_id res chain seq x y z
N MET A 1 -34.44 -20.49 -11.82
CA MET A 1 -33.13 -21.10 -12.15
C MET A 1 -32.37 -21.32 -10.85
N SER A 2 -31.81 -22.51 -10.64
CA SER A 2 -30.96 -22.81 -9.48
C SER A 2 -29.58 -22.15 -9.67
N LEU A 3 -29.06 -21.49 -8.64
CA LEU A 3 -27.68 -20.99 -8.63
C LEU A 3 -26.72 -22.17 -8.59
N LYS A 4 -25.71 -22.16 -9.47
CA LYS A 4 -24.66 -23.19 -9.46
C LYS A 4 -23.80 -23.05 -8.19
N PRO A 5 -23.40 -24.17 -7.55
CA PRO A 5 -22.43 -24.14 -6.46
C PRO A 5 -21.13 -23.45 -6.88
N TRP A 6 -20.51 -22.68 -5.97
CA TRP A 6 -19.28 -21.93 -6.28
C TRP A 6 -18.16 -22.82 -6.84
N ARG A 7 -18.08 -24.07 -6.39
CA ARG A 7 -17.07 -25.06 -6.83
C ARG A 7 -17.17 -25.40 -8.32
N GLU A 8 -18.32 -25.16 -8.94
CA GLU A 8 -18.53 -25.38 -10.38
C GLU A 8 -18.20 -24.16 -11.24
N ILE A 9 -18.06 -22.99 -10.63
CA ILE A 9 -17.86 -21.71 -11.34
C ILE A 9 -16.55 -21.01 -10.97
N ALA A 10 -15.85 -21.47 -9.94
CA ALA A 10 -14.58 -20.93 -9.49
C ALA A 10 -13.60 -22.05 -9.17
N THR A 11 -12.40 -21.95 -9.71
CA THR A 11 -11.28 -22.83 -9.39
C THR A 11 -10.41 -22.16 -8.32
N PRO A 12 -10.18 -22.78 -7.15
CA PRO A 12 -9.25 -22.25 -6.15
C PRO A 12 -7.85 -22.05 -6.72
N HIS A 13 -7.10 -21.10 -6.16
CA HIS A 13 -5.73 -20.86 -6.57
C HIS A 13 -4.84 -22.09 -6.32
N LYS A 14 -3.74 -22.21 -7.09
CA LYS A 14 -2.93 -23.44 -7.17
C LYS A 14 -2.33 -23.87 -5.83
N ASP A 15 -1.97 -22.91 -4.99
CA ASP A 15 -1.47 -23.08 -3.62
C ASP A 15 -2.49 -23.72 -2.67
N VAL A 16 -3.77 -23.32 -2.77
CA VAL A 16 -4.88 -23.92 -2.02
C VAL A 16 -5.10 -25.36 -2.46
N LEU A 17 -5.03 -25.62 -3.78
CA LEU A 17 -5.17 -26.97 -4.34
C LEU A 17 -3.99 -27.88 -3.97
N ALA A 18 -2.77 -27.34 -3.95
CA ALA A 18 -1.55 -28.09 -3.64
C ALA A 18 -1.29 -28.26 -2.14
N GLY A 19 -2.06 -27.59 -1.28
CA GLY A 19 -1.86 -27.62 0.17
C GLY A 19 -0.54 -26.97 0.63
N THR A 20 0.13 -26.21 -0.24
CA THR A 20 1.39 -25.51 0.06
C THR A 20 1.18 -24.15 0.72
N PHE A 21 -0.06 -23.83 1.05
CA PHE A 21 -0.54 -22.63 1.75
C PHE A 21 0.28 -22.28 3.00
N LYS A 22 0.76 -21.04 3.09
CA LYS A 22 1.25 -20.46 4.35
C LYS A 22 0.39 -19.27 4.75
N GLN A 23 -0.12 -19.27 5.99
CA GLN A 23 -0.87 -18.13 6.54
C GLN A 23 -0.09 -16.80 6.45
N SER A 24 1.24 -16.85 6.52
CA SER A 24 2.10 -15.67 6.38
C SER A 24 2.00 -15.00 5.01
N GLU A 25 1.59 -15.73 3.95
CA GLU A 25 1.42 -15.17 2.61
C GLU A 25 0.15 -14.29 2.50
N PHE A 26 -0.79 -14.38 3.44
CA PHE A 26 -1.98 -13.51 3.47
C PHE A 26 -1.82 -12.28 4.36
N ALA A 27 -0.72 -12.17 5.10
CA ALA A 27 -0.47 -11.02 5.96
C ALA A 27 0.30 -9.96 5.17
N ALA A 28 -0.42 -8.95 4.68
CA ALA A 28 0.21 -7.75 4.15
C ALA A 28 1.18 -7.15 5.19
N ASP A 29 2.46 -7.03 4.82
CA ASP A 29 3.53 -6.41 5.62
C ASP A 29 4.13 -5.25 4.81
N ILE A 30 3.82 -4.02 5.22
CA ILE A 30 4.29 -2.82 4.53
C ILE A 30 5.81 -2.70 4.54
N THR A 31 6.48 -3.17 5.59
CA THR A 31 7.94 -3.12 5.68
C THR A 31 8.59 -4.10 4.71
N GLN A 32 7.98 -5.26 4.44
CA GLN A 32 8.49 -6.16 3.41
C GLN A 32 8.34 -5.54 2.01
N VAL A 33 7.20 -4.88 1.73
CA VAL A 33 6.97 -4.19 0.46
C VAL A 33 7.95 -3.03 0.25
N THR A 34 8.21 -2.23 1.28
CA THR A 34 9.15 -1.11 1.17
C THR A 34 10.60 -1.57 0.98
N ASN A 35 10.94 -2.74 1.51
CA ASN A 35 12.29 -3.31 1.43
C ASN A 35 12.49 -4.22 0.20
N GLY A 36 11.49 -4.39 -0.67
CA GLY A 36 11.61 -5.25 -1.85
C GLY A 36 11.61 -6.75 -1.56
N MET A 37 11.11 -7.16 -0.39
CA MET A 37 11.14 -8.56 0.07
C MET A 37 9.77 -9.23 0.03
N ALA A 38 8.70 -8.49 -0.29
CA ALA A 38 7.36 -9.04 -0.32
C ALA A 38 7.15 -9.94 -1.56
N PRO A 39 6.21 -10.90 -1.49
CA PRO A 39 5.74 -11.63 -2.66
C PRO A 39 5.25 -10.67 -3.76
N ALA A 40 5.37 -11.09 -5.02
CA ALA A 40 5.03 -10.26 -6.18
C ALA A 40 3.61 -9.67 -6.11
N GLU A 41 2.64 -10.40 -5.58
CA GLU A 41 1.26 -9.96 -5.41
C GLU A 41 1.06 -8.77 -4.45
N TYR A 42 2.01 -8.51 -3.55
CA TYR A 42 2.01 -7.29 -2.72
C TYR A 42 3.07 -6.28 -3.17
N GLN A 43 4.18 -6.76 -3.75
CA GLN A 43 5.32 -5.93 -4.14
C GLN A 43 5.08 -5.17 -5.44
N ASP A 44 4.44 -5.80 -6.42
CA ASP A 44 4.14 -5.24 -7.73
C ASP A 44 2.78 -4.55 -7.72
N ALA A 45 2.75 -3.27 -8.13
CA ALA A 45 1.54 -2.46 -8.06
C ALA A 45 0.43 -2.98 -9.00
N GLU A 46 0.77 -3.44 -10.21
CA GLU A 46 -0.22 -3.95 -11.16
C GLU A 46 -0.87 -5.23 -10.64
N GLN A 47 -0.06 -6.18 -10.14
CA GLN A 47 -0.56 -7.42 -9.54
C GLN A 47 -1.38 -7.17 -8.27
N PHE A 48 -0.94 -6.25 -7.42
CA PHE A 48 -1.65 -5.87 -6.20
C PHE A 48 -3.04 -5.33 -6.52
N PHE A 49 -3.16 -4.36 -7.44
CA PHE A 49 -4.45 -3.77 -7.79
C PHE A 49 -5.32 -4.74 -8.60
N ALA A 50 -4.75 -5.61 -9.42
CA ALA A 50 -5.51 -6.65 -10.14
C ALA A 50 -6.22 -7.64 -9.20
N ARG A 51 -5.72 -7.82 -7.97
CA ARG A 51 -6.28 -8.73 -6.95
C ARG A 51 -7.04 -7.99 -5.84
N THR A 52 -7.03 -6.67 -5.86
CA THR A 52 -7.64 -5.84 -4.81
C THR A 52 -9.04 -5.40 -5.22
N TYR A 53 -10.02 -5.71 -4.37
CA TYR A 53 -11.35 -5.11 -4.49
C TYR A 53 -11.35 -3.74 -3.80
N ILE A 54 -11.51 -2.68 -4.57
CA ILE A 54 -11.61 -1.31 -4.04
C ILE A 54 -13.01 -1.14 -3.43
N THR A 55 -13.08 -1.25 -2.11
CA THR A 55 -14.30 -0.97 -1.36
C THR A 55 -14.60 0.53 -1.38
N GLU A 56 -15.84 0.92 -1.05
CA GLU A 56 -16.22 2.33 -0.98
C GLU A 56 -15.32 3.14 -0.02
N GLY A 57 -14.99 2.58 1.15
CA GLY A 57 -14.08 3.24 2.09
C GLY A 57 -12.66 3.43 1.52
N MET A 58 -12.14 2.43 0.80
CA MET A 58 -10.85 2.55 0.12
C MET A 58 -10.90 3.57 -1.02
N ARG A 59 -11.99 3.60 -1.79
CA ARG A 59 -12.22 4.58 -2.84
C ARG A 59 -12.17 6.01 -2.31
N LEU A 60 -12.95 6.33 -1.28
CA LEU A 60 -12.97 7.66 -0.66
C LEU A 60 -11.59 8.06 -0.13
N LEU A 61 -10.88 7.11 0.49
CA LEU A 61 -9.51 7.31 0.95
C LEU A 61 -8.55 7.64 -0.19
N LEU A 62 -8.53 6.82 -1.25
CA LEU A 62 -7.60 6.98 -2.37
C LEU A 62 -7.87 8.29 -3.13
N ILE A 63 -9.12 8.72 -3.23
CA ILE A 63 -9.49 10.04 -3.78
C ILE A 63 -8.91 11.16 -2.91
N SER A 64 -9.13 11.13 -1.59
CA SER A 64 -8.60 12.15 -0.66
C SER A 64 -7.07 12.23 -0.74
N VAL A 65 -6.39 11.08 -0.78
CA VAL A 65 -4.94 11.01 -0.97
C VAL A 65 -4.51 11.57 -2.32
N ALA A 66 -5.17 11.20 -3.42
CA ALA A 66 -4.83 11.68 -4.76
C ALA A 66 -4.98 13.20 -4.86
N GLN A 67 -6.08 13.76 -4.35
CA GLN A 67 -6.31 15.20 -4.29
C GLN A 67 -5.22 15.91 -3.49
N ARG A 68 -4.80 15.32 -2.37
CA ARG A 68 -3.71 15.86 -1.54
C ARG A 68 -2.38 15.88 -2.27
N LEU A 69 -2.02 14.80 -2.94
CA LEU A 69 -0.80 14.74 -3.74
C LEU A 69 -0.83 15.72 -4.92
N ALA A 70 -1.99 15.89 -5.56
CA ALA A 70 -2.19 16.82 -6.67
C ALA A 70 -2.31 18.29 -6.23
N GLY A 71 -2.27 18.61 -4.93
CA GLY A 71 -2.40 19.97 -4.42
C GLY A 71 -3.83 20.54 -4.50
N GLN A 72 -4.84 19.69 -4.67
CA GLN A 72 -6.25 20.06 -4.85
C GLN A 72 -7.07 20.02 -3.55
N GLY A 73 -6.45 19.73 -2.40
CA GLY A 73 -7.15 19.61 -1.12
C GLY A 73 -6.86 18.26 -0.45
N GLY A 74 -7.87 17.60 0.09
CA GLY A 74 -7.74 16.29 0.74
C GLY A 74 -7.15 16.36 2.16
N ASP A 75 -7.35 15.27 2.90
CA ASP A 75 -6.98 15.19 4.31
C ASP A 75 -5.46 15.03 4.47
N PRO A 76 -4.78 15.92 5.23
CA PRO A 76 -3.33 15.85 5.41
C PRO A 76 -2.89 14.75 6.37
N VAL A 77 -3.80 14.31 7.24
CA VAL A 77 -3.55 13.27 8.25
C VAL A 77 -4.76 12.36 8.26
N ILE A 78 -4.53 11.07 8.02
CA ILE A 78 -5.59 10.08 7.93
C ILE A 78 -5.32 8.95 8.92
N GLN A 79 -6.26 8.73 9.82
CA GLN A 79 -6.21 7.61 10.76
C GLN A 79 -7.09 6.47 10.23
N LEU A 80 -6.48 5.35 9.87
CA LEU A 80 -7.23 4.16 9.47
C LEU A 80 -7.85 3.50 10.70
N GLN A 81 -9.16 3.66 10.87
CA GLN A 81 -9.94 2.98 11.89
C GLN A 81 -10.60 1.74 11.29
N THR A 82 -10.35 0.56 11.88
CA THR A 82 -11.07 -0.68 11.53
C THR A 82 -11.44 -1.38 12.82
N ALA A 83 -12.69 -1.84 12.95
CA ALA A 83 -13.16 -2.51 14.16
C ALA A 83 -12.33 -3.75 14.50
N PHE A 84 -12.09 -4.69 13.56
CA PHE A 84 -11.17 -5.83 13.72
C PHE A 84 -10.78 -6.39 12.35
N GLY A 85 -9.52 -6.86 12.15
CA GLY A 85 -9.07 -7.63 10.98
C GLY A 85 -9.19 -6.99 9.57
N GLY A 86 -9.71 -5.76 9.47
CA GLY A 86 -10.29 -5.21 8.25
C GLY A 86 -9.35 -4.58 7.22
N GLY A 87 -8.16 -5.14 6.99
CA GLY A 87 -7.35 -4.73 5.84
C GLY A 87 -6.67 -3.36 5.94
N LYS A 88 -6.34 -2.87 7.15
CA LYS A 88 -5.57 -1.61 7.33
C LYS A 88 -4.24 -1.64 6.59
N THR A 89 -3.45 -2.69 6.79
CA THR A 89 -2.15 -2.79 6.11
C THR A 89 -2.33 -2.90 4.60
N HIS A 90 -3.35 -3.64 4.14
CA HIS A 90 -3.71 -3.69 2.72
C HIS A 90 -4.09 -2.31 2.15
N THR A 91 -4.84 -1.53 2.93
CA THR A 91 -5.22 -0.17 2.59
C THR A 91 -4.00 0.76 2.54
N LEU A 92 -3.07 0.64 3.50
CA LEU A 92 -1.79 1.34 3.45
C LEU A 92 -0.95 0.95 2.23
N LEU A 93 -0.96 -0.32 1.82
CA LEU A 93 -0.30 -0.77 0.59
C LEU A 93 -0.93 -0.14 -0.66
N ALA A 94 -2.26 -0.04 -0.72
CA ALA A 94 -2.93 0.64 -1.82
C ALA A 94 -2.50 2.12 -1.91
N VAL A 95 -2.45 2.82 -0.78
CA VAL A 95 -1.95 4.20 -0.69
C VAL A 95 -0.47 4.28 -1.09
N TYR A 96 0.36 3.35 -0.61
CA TYR A 96 1.79 3.28 -0.92
C TYR A 96 2.03 3.12 -2.43
N HIS A 97 1.33 2.19 -3.08
CA HIS A 97 1.45 1.95 -4.52
C HIS A 97 0.95 3.13 -5.34
N LEU A 98 -0.17 3.75 -4.93
CA LEU A 98 -0.69 4.95 -5.57
C LEU A 98 0.29 6.14 -5.47
N ALA A 99 0.87 6.38 -4.28
CA ALA A 99 1.75 7.52 -4.02
C ALA A 99 3.15 7.35 -4.61
N SER A 100 3.71 6.14 -4.53
CA SER A 100 5.04 5.83 -5.07
C SER A 100 5.08 5.85 -6.60
N ARG A 101 3.94 5.62 -7.26
CA ARG A 101 3.77 5.67 -8.73
C ARG A 101 4.90 4.93 -9.46
N SER A 102 5.15 3.68 -9.09
CA SER A 102 6.15 2.82 -9.76
C SER A 102 5.79 2.53 -11.22
N VAL A 103 4.49 2.56 -11.55
CA VAL A 103 3.93 2.37 -12.90
C VAL A 103 2.89 3.46 -13.23
N PRO A 104 2.50 3.63 -14.51
CA PRO A 104 1.40 4.51 -14.89
C PRO A 104 0.07 4.13 -14.22
N THR A 105 -0.72 5.12 -13.79
CA THR A 105 -2.04 4.89 -13.14
C THR A 105 -3.03 4.17 -14.05
N SER A 106 -2.87 4.29 -15.37
CA SER A 106 -3.66 3.54 -16.37
C SER A 106 -3.51 2.02 -16.30
N ARG A 107 -2.44 1.52 -15.66
CA ARG A 107 -2.23 0.08 -15.43
C ARG A 107 -2.73 -0.41 -14.07
N LEU A 108 -3.14 0.49 -13.19
CA LEU A 108 -3.60 0.15 -11.86
C LEU A 108 -5.11 -0.08 -11.91
N THR A 109 -5.54 -1.35 -11.94
CA THR A 109 -6.96 -1.72 -12.02
C THR A 109 -7.80 -0.97 -10.99
N GLY A 110 -8.86 -0.31 -11.46
CA GLY A 110 -9.80 0.45 -10.63
C GLY A 110 -9.35 1.86 -10.23
N ILE A 111 -8.09 2.26 -10.46
CA ILE A 111 -7.61 3.61 -10.15
C ILE A 111 -8.05 4.69 -11.15
N PRO A 112 -8.02 4.47 -12.49
CA PRO A 112 -8.40 5.54 -13.43
C PRO A 112 -9.77 6.17 -13.17
N PRO A 113 -10.85 5.40 -12.92
CA PRO A 113 -12.15 5.99 -12.60
C PRO A 113 -12.14 6.88 -11.34
N LEU A 114 -11.28 6.58 -10.36
CA LEU A 114 -11.16 7.40 -9.14
C LEU A 114 -10.47 8.73 -9.42
N LEU A 115 -9.46 8.72 -10.30
CA LEU A 115 -8.77 9.93 -10.72
C LEU A 115 -9.67 10.82 -11.58
N ASP A 116 -10.46 10.22 -12.48
CA ASP A 116 -11.45 10.92 -13.29
C ASP A 116 -12.49 11.61 -12.41
N GLU A 117 -13.01 10.90 -11.41
CA GLU A 117 -13.94 11.46 -10.42
C GLU A 117 -13.32 12.60 -9.61
N ALA A 118 -12.05 12.47 -9.23
CA ALA A 118 -11.32 13.51 -8.51
C ALA A 118 -10.95 14.71 -9.40
N GLY A 119 -11.12 14.62 -10.72
CA GLY A 119 -10.66 15.64 -11.67
C GLY A 119 -9.13 15.72 -11.79
N ILE A 120 -8.44 14.60 -11.60
CA ILE A 120 -6.97 14.51 -11.60
C ILE A 120 -6.50 13.85 -12.88
N THR A 121 -5.95 14.65 -13.80
CA THR A 121 -5.39 14.14 -15.07
C THR A 121 -3.95 13.69 -14.94
N ASP A 122 -3.18 14.29 -14.02
CA ASP A 122 -1.81 13.90 -13.73
C ASP A 122 -1.60 13.84 -12.22
N LEU A 123 -1.44 12.61 -11.72
CA LEU A 123 -1.12 12.37 -10.32
C LEU A 123 0.41 12.44 -10.14
N PRO A 124 0.96 13.39 -9.38
CA PRO A 124 2.40 13.48 -9.20
C PRO A 124 2.94 12.28 -8.42
N LYS A 125 4.22 11.94 -8.67
CA LYS A 125 4.95 10.99 -7.85
C LYS A 125 5.31 11.64 -6.51
N ALA A 126 5.11 10.90 -5.42
CA ALA A 126 5.51 11.32 -4.09
C ALA A 126 6.73 10.56 -3.60
N ARG A 127 7.53 11.21 -2.75
CA ARG A 127 8.49 10.50 -1.89
C ARG A 127 7.72 9.95 -0.71
N VAL A 128 7.90 8.67 -0.44
CA VAL A 128 7.14 7.95 0.58
C VAL A 128 8.11 7.46 1.64
N ALA A 129 7.85 7.79 2.89
CA ALA A 129 8.53 7.23 4.05
C ALA A 129 7.55 6.33 4.80
N VAL A 130 8.05 5.21 5.31
CA VAL A 130 7.28 4.24 6.08
C VAL A 130 7.97 4.02 7.41
N ILE A 131 7.19 4.23 8.47
CA ILE A 131 7.61 3.99 9.85
C ILE A 131 6.80 2.83 10.39
N ASP A 132 7.47 1.69 10.56
CA ASP A 132 6.90 0.53 11.24
C ASP A 132 7.30 0.58 12.71
N GLY A 133 6.36 1.01 13.56
CA GLY A 133 6.57 1.12 15.00
C GLY A 133 6.81 -0.21 15.72
N ILE A 134 6.59 -1.36 15.06
CA ILE A 134 6.93 -2.69 15.62
C ILE A 134 8.42 -2.97 15.41
N LYS A 135 8.97 -2.59 14.25
CA LYS A 135 10.37 -2.82 13.87
C LYS A 135 11.31 -1.67 14.26
N LEU A 136 10.77 -0.51 14.62
CA LEU A 136 11.55 0.67 14.98
C LEU A 136 11.47 0.91 16.50
N SER A 137 12.60 0.73 17.18
CA SER A 137 12.71 1.07 18.60
C SER A 137 13.31 2.46 18.78
N PRO A 138 12.67 3.38 19.52
CA PRO A 138 13.22 4.70 19.82
C PRO A 138 14.54 4.65 20.62
N SER A 139 14.82 3.53 21.29
CA SER A 139 16.04 3.34 22.09
C SER A 139 17.19 2.69 21.31
N GLN A 140 16.96 2.27 20.05
CA GLN A 140 17.97 1.63 19.22
C GLN A 140 18.28 2.50 18.00
N PRO A 141 19.43 3.18 17.99
CA PRO A 141 19.84 3.98 16.86
C PRO A 141 20.02 3.12 15.59
N ARG A 142 19.60 3.65 14.45
CA ARG A 142 19.83 3.02 13.15
C ARG A 142 21.05 3.62 12.47
N LYS A 143 21.91 2.76 11.96
CA LYS A 143 23.13 3.17 11.28
C LYS A 143 22.96 3.05 9.77
N TYR A 144 23.13 4.18 9.07
CA TYR A 144 23.14 4.26 7.62
C TYR A 144 24.50 4.76 7.16
N GLY A 145 25.39 3.81 6.84
CA GLY A 145 26.79 4.12 6.50
C GLY A 145 27.50 4.83 7.65
N LYS A 146 27.79 6.13 7.46
CA LYS A 146 28.46 6.99 8.45
C LYS A 146 27.48 7.72 9.39
N HIS A 147 26.19 7.73 9.07
CA HIS A 147 25.18 8.43 9.85
C HIS A 147 24.52 7.49 10.86
N THR A 148 24.28 8.02 12.06
CA THR A 148 23.55 7.33 13.11
C THR A 148 22.30 8.13 13.43
N ILE A 149 21.15 7.54 13.15
CA ILE A 149 19.83 8.14 13.35
C ILE A 149 19.28 7.67 14.69
N ASN A 150 18.91 8.62 15.55
CA ASN A 150 18.48 8.34 16.92
C ASN A 150 17.00 8.65 17.16
N THR A 151 16.28 9.20 16.17
CA THR A 151 14.91 9.70 16.36
C THR A 151 14.00 9.28 15.21
N LEU A 152 12.69 9.20 15.47
CA LEU A 152 11.68 8.97 14.44
C LEU A 152 11.71 10.06 13.35
N TRP A 153 11.96 11.30 13.75
CA TRP A 153 12.08 12.42 12.82
C TRP A 153 13.30 12.29 11.91
N GLY A 154 14.44 11.86 12.46
CA GLY A 154 15.62 11.58 11.66
C GLY A 154 15.39 10.41 10.69
N GLU A 155 14.66 9.38 11.12
CA GLU A 155 14.30 8.25 10.24
C GLU A 155 13.42 8.72 9.08
N LEU A 156 12.41 9.55 9.35
CA LEU A 156 11.57 10.17 8.32
C LEU A 156 12.40 11.04 7.36
N ALA A 157 13.25 11.91 7.89
CA ALA A 157 14.08 12.81 7.09
C ALA A 157 15.02 12.03 6.17
N TRP A 158 15.70 11.01 6.71
CA TRP A 158 16.58 10.13 5.96
C TRP A 158 15.84 9.35 4.87
N GLN A 159 14.67 8.78 5.17
CA GLN A 159 13.90 8.05 4.15
C GLN A 159 13.41 8.97 3.01
N LEU A 160 13.12 10.25 3.30
CA LEU A 160 12.64 11.20 2.30
C LEU A 160 13.76 11.91 1.52
N LEU A 161 14.90 12.19 2.15
CA LEU A 161 15.95 13.08 1.61
C LEU A 161 17.36 12.45 1.62
N GLY A 162 17.54 11.26 2.19
CA GLY A 162 18.85 10.63 2.37
C GLY A 162 19.74 11.47 3.27
N GLU A 163 21.00 11.66 2.86
CA GLU A 163 22.01 12.42 3.61
C GLU A 163 21.64 13.91 3.81
N ALA A 164 20.79 14.48 2.95
CA ALA A 164 20.38 15.88 3.05
C ALA A 164 19.24 16.14 4.06
N GLY A 165 18.60 15.07 4.56
CA GLY A 165 17.52 15.15 5.55
C GLY A 165 18.01 15.06 6.98
#